data_AF-A0A9D9FAI9-F1
#
_entry.id   AF-A0A9D9FAI9-F1
#
_cell.length_a   1.000
_cell.length_b   1.000
_cell.length_c   1.000
_cell.angle_alpha   90.00
_cell.angle_beta   90.00
_cell.angle_gamma   90.00
#
_symmetry.space_group_name_H-M   'P 1'
#
loop_
_entity.id
_entity.type
_entity.pdbx_description
1 polymer ?
#
loop_
_entity_poly.entity_id
_entity_poly.type
_entity_poly.pdbx_seq_one_letter_code
_entity_poly.pdbx_strand_id
1 'polypeptide(L)'
;MPFTTSVLSYARLRRPTGGSLEILIPGLAGGAETYVIPYKVLPEVINLTVHDRALHEELAHLREISPSRIRQTANRVAMTGLGGPALAKRAKQERLADEEQPAMILLSLLRMAIGQLAPNHPGAKDLTERTIATAEGMKLARDALGGYAQSIGERGDKIYARLENWANRIAPVGSPDGNVAGYLMTLLVTLEGLAAELGKWLIQEPPETAEMAQRTVTAARGAAELARTHLKALDQMANNMAEPLRDFDNTEKKLKHHVEHMALMIDGWQRVIDMWNAARAGDRFLQRDTLEIFAQHLPILPEEAVGGQVEMWETLRQSQTRWGRTSQHRIDSDLDQDTKDKLSQFRKEP
;
A
#
# COMPACT_ATOMS: atom_id res chain seq x y z
N MET A 1 6.53 6.76 -4.95
CA MET A 1 5.84 7.04 -6.23
C MET A 1 6.41 6.14 -7.33
N PRO A 2 5.61 5.59 -8.25
CA PRO A 2 6.10 4.68 -9.30
C PRO A 2 6.63 5.45 -10.54
N PHE A 3 7.50 6.43 -10.29
CA PHE A 3 8.19 7.15 -11.37
C PHE A 3 9.32 6.31 -11.97
N THR A 4 9.59 6.56 -13.25
CA THR A 4 10.69 5.94 -14.00
C THR A 4 11.93 6.84 -14.06
N THR A 5 11.77 8.13 -13.79
CA THR A 5 12.86 9.12 -13.65
C THR A 5 13.64 8.79 -12.38
N SER A 6 14.95 8.52 -12.52
CA SER A 6 15.82 8.02 -11.44
C SER A 6 15.79 8.89 -10.18
N VAL A 7 15.87 10.22 -10.34
CA VAL A 7 15.85 11.17 -9.22
C VAL A 7 14.55 11.15 -8.41
N LEU A 8 13.44 10.66 -8.99
CA LEU A 8 12.13 10.57 -8.35
C LEU A 8 11.86 9.20 -7.72
N SER A 9 12.86 8.33 -7.68
CA SER A 9 12.73 6.93 -7.28
C SER A 9 12.10 6.72 -5.90
N TYR A 10 12.44 7.60 -4.96
CA TYR A 10 11.97 7.54 -3.58
C TYR A 10 11.01 8.68 -3.25
N ALA A 11 10.53 9.38 -4.28
CA ALA A 11 9.65 10.51 -4.08
C ALA A 11 8.31 10.06 -3.46
N ARG A 12 7.78 10.89 -2.58
CA ARG A 12 6.47 10.72 -1.94
C ARG A 12 5.57 11.88 -2.29
N LEU A 13 4.27 11.62 -2.38
CA LEU A 13 3.27 12.63 -2.68
C LEU A 13 2.45 12.87 -1.42
N ARG A 14 2.26 14.13 -1.02
CA ARG A 14 1.39 14.49 0.10
C ARG A 14 0.53 15.69 -0.23
N ARG A 15 -0.60 15.81 0.46
CA ARG A 15 -1.39 17.04 0.48
C ARG A 15 -1.56 17.50 1.93
N PRO A 16 -0.85 18.55 2.36
CA PRO A 16 -1.05 19.09 3.70
C PRO A 16 -2.45 19.67 3.86
N THR A 17 -2.95 19.71 5.09
CA THR A 17 -4.28 20.25 5.42
C THR A 17 -4.40 21.70 4.94
N GLY A 18 -5.36 21.97 4.06
CA GLY A 18 -5.58 23.30 3.48
C GLY A 18 -4.55 23.73 2.43
N GLY A 19 -3.57 22.88 2.07
CA GLY A 19 -2.52 23.19 1.11
C GLY A 19 -2.68 22.53 -0.26
N SER A 20 -1.78 22.89 -1.17
CA SER A 20 -1.68 22.28 -2.49
C SER A 20 -0.93 20.95 -2.45
N LEU A 21 -1.05 20.16 -3.51
CA LEU A 21 -0.30 18.91 -3.67
C LEU A 21 1.21 19.20 -3.72
N GLU A 22 1.99 18.44 -2.96
CA GLU A 22 3.45 18.54 -2.85
C GLU A 22 4.10 17.20 -3.13
N ILE A 23 5.27 17.23 -3.77
CA ILE A 23 6.17 16.09 -3.90
C ILE A 23 7.38 16.27 -3.00
N LEU A 24 7.66 15.24 -2.22
CA LEU A 24 8.78 15.11 -1.31
C LEU A 24 9.86 14.28 -1.99
N ILE A 25 11.05 14.83 -2.14
CA ILE A 25 12.17 14.10 -2.76
C ILE A 25 13.33 14.02 -1.76
N PRO A 26 13.54 12.86 -1.11
CA PRO A 26 14.60 12.68 -0.12
C PRO A 26 15.98 12.60 -0.79
N GLY A 27 17.00 13.13 -0.14
CA GLY A 27 18.39 12.86 -0.51
C GLY A 27 18.90 13.62 -1.75
N LEU A 28 18.18 14.66 -2.17
CA LEU A 28 18.40 15.31 -3.46
C LEU A 28 19.46 16.44 -3.36
N ALA A 29 20.22 16.68 -4.43
CA ALA A 29 21.39 17.59 -4.42
C ALA A 29 22.37 17.37 -3.24
N GLY A 30 22.51 16.10 -2.81
CA GLY A 30 23.58 15.68 -1.90
C GLY A 30 23.33 16.07 -0.45
N GLY A 31 22.12 16.53 -0.15
CA GLY A 31 21.65 16.82 1.20
C GLY A 31 20.99 15.60 1.83
N ALA A 32 21.04 15.51 3.15
CA ALA A 32 20.28 14.52 3.92
C ALA A 32 18.82 14.95 4.16
N GLU A 33 18.43 16.10 3.59
CA GLU A 33 17.13 16.72 3.75
C GLU A 33 16.20 16.33 2.59
N THR A 34 14.90 16.46 2.82
CA THR A 34 13.85 16.20 1.85
C THR A 34 13.42 17.51 1.18
N TYR A 35 13.50 17.58 -0.14
CA TYR A 35 13.00 18.73 -0.89
C TYR A 35 11.49 18.68 -0.96
N VAL A 36 10.84 19.80 -0.67
CA VAL A 36 9.39 19.97 -0.78
C VAL A 36 9.10 20.84 -1.98
N ILE A 37 8.61 20.22 -3.05
CA ILE A 37 8.33 20.90 -4.32
C ILE A 37 6.81 20.92 -4.55
N PRO A 38 6.21 22.08 -4.85
CA PRO A 38 4.82 22.12 -5.28
C PRO A 38 4.62 21.22 -6.51
N TYR A 39 3.66 20.30 -6.47
CA TYR A 39 3.57 19.25 -7.49
C TYR A 39 3.40 19.81 -8.91
N LYS A 40 2.71 20.95 -9.04
CA LYS A 40 2.46 21.61 -10.33
C LYS A 40 3.74 22.03 -11.05
N VAL A 41 4.79 22.42 -10.31
CA VAL A 41 6.04 22.93 -10.92
C VAL A 41 7.07 21.83 -11.17
N LEU A 42 6.79 20.58 -10.76
CA LEU A 42 7.72 19.46 -10.91
C LEU A 42 8.32 19.33 -12.33
N PRO A 43 7.55 19.42 -13.44
CA PRO A 43 8.11 19.28 -14.79
C PRO A 43 9.03 20.42 -15.22
N GLU A 44 8.98 21.58 -14.55
CA GLU A 44 9.86 22.73 -14.81
C GLU A 44 11.23 22.56 -14.12
N VAL A 45 11.24 21.78 -13.03
CA VAL A 45 12.41 21.55 -12.18
C VAL A 45 13.15 20.27 -12.57
N ILE A 46 12.42 19.21 -12.91
CA ILE A 46 12.98 17.88 -13.21
C ILE A 46 12.50 17.43 -14.59
N ASN A 47 13.45 16.99 -15.41
CA ASN A 47 13.17 16.41 -16.72
C ASN A 47 12.47 15.05 -16.58
N LEU A 48 11.15 15.06 -16.74
CA LEU A 48 10.31 13.85 -16.66
C LEU A 48 10.35 13.06 -17.98
N THR A 49 10.40 11.74 -17.87
CA THR A 49 10.10 10.82 -18.99
C THR A 49 8.67 11.01 -19.48
N VAL A 50 8.35 10.55 -20.68
CA VAL A 50 6.98 10.65 -21.23
C VAL A 50 5.96 9.94 -20.32
N HIS A 51 6.31 8.77 -19.80
CA HIS A 51 5.52 8.06 -18.80
C HIS A 51 5.26 8.92 -17.56
N ASP A 52 6.30 9.54 -17.03
CA ASP A 52 6.20 10.30 -15.79
C ASP A 52 5.45 11.63 -15.95
N ARG A 53 5.50 12.24 -17.14
CA ARG A 53 4.64 13.39 -17.49
C ARG A 53 3.17 13.01 -17.50
N ALA A 54 2.82 11.89 -18.14
CA ALA A 54 1.45 11.40 -18.15
C ALA A 54 0.97 11.06 -16.72
N LEU A 55 1.82 10.43 -15.91
CA LEU A 55 1.52 10.17 -14.50
C LEU A 55 1.33 11.47 -13.70
N HIS A 56 2.17 12.48 -13.96
CA HIS A 56 2.07 13.79 -13.33
C HIS A 56 0.74 14.47 -13.63
N GLU A 57 0.37 14.55 -14.91
CA GLU A 57 -0.90 15.16 -15.35
C GLU A 57 -2.09 14.46 -14.69
N GLU A 58 -2.12 13.13 -14.70
CA GLU A 58 -3.25 12.37 -14.16
C GLU A 58 -3.41 12.54 -12.64
N LEU A 59 -2.29 12.54 -11.90
CA LEU A 59 -2.32 12.73 -10.45
C LEU A 59 -2.66 14.16 -10.04
N ALA A 60 -2.29 15.16 -10.85
CA ALA A 60 -2.60 16.56 -10.58
C ALA A 60 -4.12 16.84 -10.53
N HIS A 61 -4.92 16.03 -11.24
CA HIS A 61 -6.38 16.16 -11.28
C HIS A 61 -7.10 15.37 -10.18
N LEU A 62 -6.39 14.59 -9.36
CA LEU A 62 -7.02 13.83 -8.29
C LEU A 62 -7.52 14.75 -7.16
N ARG A 63 -8.82 14.61 -6.84
CA ARG A 63 -9.45 15.31 -5.72
C ARG A 63 -8.91 14.85 -4.37
N GLU A 64 -8.80 13.53 -4.18
CA GLU A 64 -8.23 12.91 -2.98
C GLU A 64 -7.03 12.07 -3.39
N ILE A 65 -5.95 12.19 -2.61
CA ILE A 65 -4.70 11.45 -2.80
C ILE A 65 -4.63 10.37 -1.73
N SER A 66 -4.46 9.12 -2.15
CA SER A 66 -4.17 7.99 -1.29
C SER A 66 -3.26 7.00 -2.02
N PRO A 67 -2.49 6.16 -1.30
CA PRO A 67 -1.62 5.17 -1.93
C PRO A 67 -2.37 4.28 -2.94
N SER A 68 -3.59 3.86 -2.61
CA SER A 68 -4.42 3.06 -3.50
C SER A 68 -4.82 3.80 -4.78
N ARG A 69 -5.19 5.08 -4.69
CA ARG A 69 -5.51 5.91 -5.87
C ARG A 69 -4.29 6.19 -6.73
N ILE A 70 -3.13 6.41 -6.10
CA ILE A 70 -1.85 6.56 -6.80
C ILE A 70 -1.54 5.27 -7.56
N ARG A 71 -1.64 4.10 -6.91
CA ARG A 71 -1.43 2.79 -7.56
C ARG A 71 -2.35 2.61 -8.76
N GLN A 72 -3.66 2.85 -8.60
CA GLN A 72 -4.62 2.71 -9.70
C GLN A 72 -4.31 3.65 -10.86
N THR A 73 -3.96 4.91 -10.56
CA THR A 73 -3.60 5.90 -11.58
C THR A 73 -2.32 5.51 -12.31
N ALA A 74 -1.30 5.08 -11.58
CA ALA A 74 -0.04 4.59 -12.14
C ALA A 74 -0.25 3.36 -13.02
N ASN A 75 -1.07 2.41 -12.58
CA ASN A 75 -1.42 1.23 -13.38
C ASN A 75 -2.11 1.63 -14.69
N ARG A 76 -3.06 2.57 -14.64
CA ARG A 76 -3.72 3.10 -15.85
C ARG A 76 -2.74 3.76 -16.82
N VAL A 77 -1.83 4.60 -16.31
CA VAL A 77 -0.78 5.22 -17.16
C VAL A 77 0.15 4.16 -17.72
N ALA A 78 0.62 3.21 -16.92
CA ALA A 78 1.47 2.11 -17.36
C ALA A 78 0.84 1.29 -18.50
N MET A 79 -0.46 1.03 -18.45
CA MET A 79 -1.18 0.27 -19.50
C MET A 79 -1.17 0.92 -20.87
N THR A 80 -0.92 2.23 -20.97
CA THR A 80 -0.79 2.95 -22.25
C THR A 80 0.46 2.55 -23.04
N GLY A 81 1.45 1.91 -22.39
CA GLY A 81 2.72 1.53 -23.01
C GLY A 81 3.82 2.58 -22.90
N LEU A 82 3.54 3.77 -22.35
CA LEU A 82 4.52 4.87 -22.26
C LEU A 82 5.77 4.53 -21.43
N GLY A 83 5.65 3.62 -20.46
CA GLY A 83 6.79 3.13 -19.66
C GLY A 83 7.41 1.83 -20.19
N GLY A 84 7.10 1.44 -21.42
CA GLY A 84 7.61 0.25 -22.08
C GLY A 84 6.74 -1.01 -21.94
N PRO A 85 7.00 -2.05 -22.75
CA PRO A 85 6.12 -3.22 -22.86
C PRO A 85 6.06 -4.07 -21.59
N ALA A 86 7.16 -4.18 -20.84
CA ALA A 86 7.20 -4.95 -19.60
C ALA A 86 6.28 -4.32 -18.53
N LEU A 87 6.36 -2.99 -18.36
CA LEU A 87 5.52 -2.26 -17.42
C LEU A 87 4.05 -2.34 -17.81
N ALA A 88 3.72 -2.17 -19.10
CA ALA A 88 2.36 -2.29 -19.59
C ALA A 88 1.77 -3.69 -19.40
N LYS A 89 2.57 -4.74 -19.62
CA LYS A 89 2.15 -6.14 -19.39
C LYS A 89 1.83 -6.39 -17.92
N ARG A 90 2.72 -5.96 -17.01
CA ARG A 90 2.50 -6.08 -15.55
C ARG A 90 1.24 -5.34 -15.13
N ALA A 91 1.06 -4.11 -15.60
CA ALA A 91 -0.11 -3.31 -15.26
C ALA A 91 -1.44 -3.96 -15.72
N LYS A 92 -1.48 -4.54 -16.92
CA LYS A 92 -2.64 -5.31 -17.41
C LYS A 92 -2.95 -6.53 -16.54
N GLN A 93 -1.93 -7.26 -16.11
CA GLN A 93 -2.11 -8.42 -15.23
C GLN A 93 -2.65 -8.02 -13.85
N GLU A 94 -2.09 -6.96 -13.27
CA GLU A 94 -2.58 -6.39 -12.01
C GLU A 94 -4.03 -5.90 -12.12
N ARG A 95 -4.40 -5.26 -13.24
CA ARG A 95 -5.79 -4.83 -13.50
C ARG A 95 -6.76 -6.02 -13.53
N LEU A 96 -6.41 -7.07 -14.27
CA LEU A 96 -7.26 -8.27 -14.38
C LEU A 96 -7.47 -8.91 -13.01
N ALA A 97 -6.40 -9.02 -12.21
CA ALA A 97 -6.51 -9.51 -10.84
C ALA A 97 -7.41 -8.62 -9.97
N ASP A 98 -7.26 -7.29 -10.06
CA ASP A 98 -8.09 -6.33 -9.33
C ASP A 98 -9.59 -6.41 -9.73
N GLU A 99 -9.90 -6.76 -10.99
CA GLU A 99 -11.28 -6.88 -11.51
C GLU A 99 -11.96 -8.19 -11.06
N GLU A 100 -11.22 -9.30 -10.93
CA GLU A 100 -11.77 -10.62 -10.56
C GLU A 100 -11.91 -10.81 -9.03
N GLN A 101 -11.03 -10.18 -8.25
CA GLN A 101 -10.97 -10.36 -6.78
C GLN A 101 -12.28 -10.06 -6.03
N PRO A 102 -13.00 -8.94 -6.28
CA PRO A 102 -14.21 -8.61 -5.53
C PRO A 102 -15.28 -9.70 -5.62
N ALA A 103 -15.42 -10.35 -6.78
CA ALA A 103 -16.39 -11.42 -6.96
C ALA A 103 -16.07 -12.63 -6.08
N MET A 104 -14.80 -13.04 -6.01
CA MET A 104 -14.38 -14.14 -5.14
C MET A 104 -14.56 -13.80 -3.65
N ILE A 105 -14.22 -12.58 -3.26
CA ILE A 105 -14.37 -12.10 -1.88
C ILE A 105 -15.85 -12.06 -1.48
N LEU A 106 -16.74 -11.66 -2.39
CA LEU A 106 -18.18 -11.65 -2.16
C LEU A 106 -18.69 -13.06 -1.83
N LEU A 107 -18.22 -14.11 -2.52
CA LEU A 107 -18.61 -15.49 -2.22
C LEU A 107 -18.21 -15.91 -0.81
N SER A 108 -16.98 -15.56 -0.38
CA SER A 108 -16.51 -15.81 1.00
C SER A 108 -17.35 -15.04 2.02
N LEU A 109 -17.64 -13.76 1.78
CA LEU A 109 -18.46 -12.94 2.67
C LEU A 109 -19.91 -13.45 2.77
N LEU A 110 -20.50 -13.92 1.67
CA LEU A 110 -21.82 -14.55 1.67
C LEU A 110 -21.82 -15.82 2.53
N ARG A 111 -20.82 -16.70 2.35
CA ARG A 111 -20.68 -17.91 3.18
C ARG A 111 -20.57 -17.56 4.66
N MET A 112 -19.74 -16.57 5.01
CA MET A 112 -19.56 -16.11 6.39
C MET A 112 -20.86 -15.52 6.96
N ALA A 113 -21.53 -14.64 6.22
CA ALA A 113 -22.77 -14.00 6.67
C ALA A 113 -23.89 -15.04 6.91
N ILE A 114 -24.03 -16.02 6.02
CA ILE A 114 -25.02 -17.10 6.18
C ILE A 114 -24.70 -17.95 7.41
N GLY A 115 -23.43 -18.33 7.60
CA GLY A 115 -23.00 -19.10 8.76
C GLY A 115 -23.25 -18.38 10.10
N GLN A 116 -23.13 -17.04 10.12
CA GLN A 116 -23.34 -16.24 11.33
C GLN A 116 -24.81 -15.87 11.58
N LEU A 117 -25.57 -15.57 10.53
CA LEU A 117 -26.88 -14.91 10.63
C LEU A 117 -28.05 -15.81 10.28
N ALA A 118 -27.81 -16.88 9.53
CA ALA A 118 -28.81 -17.85 9.11
C ALA A 118 -28.35 -19.32 9.28
N PRO A 119 -27.70 -19.71 10.39
CA PRO A 119 -27.10 -21.05 10.53
C PRO A 119 -28.11 -22.20 10.47
N ASN A 120 -29.37 -21.91 10.79
CA ASN A 120 -30.46 -22.89 10.81
C ASN A 120 -31.31 -22.88 9.53
N HIS A 121 -30.98 -22.05 8.54
CA HIS A 121 -31.73 -22.03 7.28
C HIS A 121 -31.55 -23.35 6.52
N PRO A 122 -32.62 -23.94 5.95
CA PRO A 122 -32.51 -25.15 5.13
C PRO A 122 -31.47 -24.99 4.01
N GLY A 123 -30.58 -25.96 3.85
CA GLY A 123 -29.53 -25.95 2.82
C GLY A 123 -28.36 -24.98 3.08
N ALA A 124 -28.36 -24.19 4.16
CA ALA A 124 -27.27 -23.27 4.48
C ALA A 124 -25.93 -24.00 4.72
N LYS A 125 -25.97 -25.21 5.27
CA LYS A 125 -24.77 -26.04 5.51
C LYS A 125 -24.11 -26.54 4.23
N ASP A 126 -24.86 -26.62 3.13
CA ASP A 126 -24.37 -27.06 1.83
C ASP A 126 -23.83 -25.90 0.98
N LEU A 127 -23.95 -24.66 1.49
CA LEU A 127 -23.42 -23.47 0.84
C LEU A 127 -21.92 -23.32 1.11
N THR A 128 -21.17 -23.42 0.02
CA THR A 128 -19.73 -23.16 -0.10
C THR A 128 -19.55 -22.08 -1.15
N GLU A 129 -18.36 -21.48 -1.26
CA GLU A 129 -18.09 -20.48 -2.30
C GLU A 129 -18.42 -21.03 -3.70
N ARG A 130 -18.07 -22.29 -3.96
CA ARG A 130 -18.32 -22.96 -5.24
C ARG A 130 -19.81 -23.19 -5.51
N THR A 131 -20.58 -23.56 -4.50
CA THR A 131 -22.02 -23.78 -4.67
C THR A 131 -22.78 -22.45 -4.75
N ILE A 132 -22.38 -21.42 -3.99
CA ILE A 132 -22.93 -20.05 -4.08
C ILE A 132 -22.71 -19.46 -5.47
N ALA A 133 -21.60 -19.78 -6.15
CA ALA A 133 -21.32 -19.30 -7.50
C ALA A 133 -22.31 -19.78 -8.58
N THR A 134 -23.17 -20.78 -8.30
CA THR A 134 -24.23 -21.20 -9.23
C THR A 134 -25.49 -20.36 -9.08
N ALA A 135 -26.37 -20.37 -10.10
CA ALA A 135 -27.63 -19.62 -10.03
C ALA A 135 -28.53 -20.09 -8.88
N GLU A 136 -28.60 -21.41 -8.67
CA GLU A 136 -29.39 -22.04 -7.60
C GLU A 136 -28.81 -21.73 -6.22
N GLY A 137 -27.50 -21.85 -6.04
CA GLY A 137 -26.84 -21.56 -4.78
C GLY A 137 -26.90 -20.08 -4.42
N MET A 138 -26.77 -19.18 -5.40
CA MET A 138 -26.96 -17.74 -5.19
C MET A 138 -28.41 -17.40 -4.79
N LYS A 139 -29.40 -18.07 -5.39
CA LYS A 139 -30.81 -17.91 -5.00
C LYS A 139 -31.02 -18.36 -3.55
N LEU A 140 -30.48 -19.51 -3.17
CA LEU A 140 -30.55 -20.03 -1.80
C LEU A 140 -29.82 -19.12 -0.81
N ALA A 141 -28.67 -18.55 -1.18
CA ALA A 141 -27.92 -17.61 -0.36
C ALA A 141 -28.73 -16.33 -0.08
N ARG A 142 -29.40 -15.78 -1.10
CA ARG A 142 -30.28 -14.61 -0.95
C ARG A 142 -31.51 -14.91 -0.09
N ASP A 143 -32.09 -16.09 -0.25
CA ASP A 143 -33.22 -16.56 0.56
C ASP A 143 -32.82 -16.67 2.04
N ALA A 144 -31.68 -17.32 2.32
CA ALA A 144 -31.14 -17.47 3.66
C ALA A 144 -30.91 -16.13 4.37
N LEU A 145 -30.34 -15.14 3.66
CA LEU A 145 -30.12 -13.80 4.20
C LEU A 145 -31.41 -12.95 4.27
N GLY A 146 -32.47 -13.35 3.57
CA GLY A 146 -33.77 -12.67 3.58
C GLY A 146 -34.42 -12.65 4.95
N GLY A 147 -34.34 -13.75 5.71
CA GLY A 147 -34.85 -13.82 7.08
C GLY A 147 -34.14 -12.84 8.03
N TYR A 148 -32.81 -12.73 7.91
CA TYR A 148 -32.05 -11.74 8.67
C TYR A 148 -32.41 -10.30 8.26
N ALA A 149 -32.52 -10.03 6.96
CA ALA A 149 -32.92 -8.71 6.46
C ALA A 149 -34.27 -8.29 7.06
N GLN A 150 -35.26 -9.18 7.06
CA GLN A 150 -36.57 -8.93 7.67
C GLN A 150 -36.46 -8.63 9.16
N SER A 151 -35.59 -9.34 9.89
CA SER A 151 -35.38 -9.12 11.34
C SER A 151 -34.87 -7.71 11.69
N ILE A 152 -34.19 -7.04 10.75
CA ILE A 152 -33.70 -5.67 10.90
C ILE A 152 -34.52 -4.63 10.12
N GLY A 153 -35.68 -5.00 9.58
CA GLY A 153 -36.57 -4.11 8.82
C GLY A 153 -36.07 -3.76 7.42
N GLU A 154 -35.22 -4.61 6.82
CA GLU A 154 -34.61 -4.41 5.50
C GLU A 154 -35.04 -5.50 4.51
N ARG A 155 -34.75 -5.27 3.22
CA ARG A 155 -34.97 -6.25 2.15
C ARG A 155 -33.71 -7.09 1.90
N GLY A 156 -33.86 -8.37 1.56
CA GLY A 156 -32.73 -9.30 1.35
C GLY A 156 -31.76 -8.88 0.24
N ASP A 157 -32.26 -8.24 -0.82
CA ASP A 157 -31.44 -7.65 -1.89
C ASP A 157 -30.49 -6.56 -1.37
N LYS A 158 -30.89 -5.84 -0.32
CA LYS A 158 -30.06 -4.83 0.33
C LYS A 158 -28.88 -5.44 1.09
N ILE A 159 -29.06 -6.58 1.75
CA ILE A 159 -27.96 -7.29 2.43
C ILE A 159 -26.93 -7.77 1.41
N TYR A 160 -27.39 -8.33 0.30
CA TYR A 160 -26.51 -8.73 -0.80
C TYR A 160 -25.71 -7.54 -1.34
N ALA A 161 -26.36 -6.41 -1.63
CA ALA A 161 -25.68 -5.20 -2.11
C ALA A 161 -24.67 -4.64 -1.08
N ARG A 162 -24.97 -4.72 0.22
CA ARG A 162 -24.03 -4.37 1.30
C ARG A 162 -22.79 -5.27 1.28
N LEU A 163 -22.96 -6.58 1.13
CA LEU A 163 -21.85 -7.52 1.03
C LEU A 163 -21.02 -7.32 -0.25
N GLU A 164 -21.67 -6.99 -1.37
CA GLU A 164 -20.98 -6.64 -2.62
C GLU A 164 -20.14 -5.35 -2.45
N ASN A 165 -20.71 -4.31 -1.84
CA ASN A 165 -19.96 -3.10 -1.51
C ASN A 165 -18.81 -3.40 -0.55
N TRP A 166 -19.03 -4.24 0.47
CA TRP A 166 -17.98 -4.68 1.38
C TRP A 166 -16.84 -5.36 0.61
N ALA A 167 -17.15 -6.34 -0.25
CA ALA A 167 -16.17 -7.06 -1.05
C ALA A 167 -15.31 -6.12 -1.89
N ASN A 168 -15.94 -5.14 -2.56
CA ASN A 168 -15.23 -4.11 -3.33
C ASN A 168 -14.31 -3.24 -2.45
N ARG A 169 -14.75 -2.90 -1.23
CA ARG A 169 -13.96 -2.06 -0.31
C ARG A 169 -12.72 -2.80 0.21
N ILE A 170 -12.84 -4.10 0.53
CA ILE A 170 -11.74 -4.89 1.09
C ILE A 170 -10.89 -5.61 0.04
N ALA A 171 -11.22 -5.53 -1.25
CA ALA A 171 -10.45 -6.16 -2.32
C ALA A 171 -8.92 -5.90 -2.25
N PRO A 172 -8.44 -4.68 -1.92
CA PRO A 172 -7.02 -4.44 -1.68
C PRO A 172 -6.38 -5.33 -0.61
N VAL A 173 -7.15 -5.76 0.40
CA VAL A 173 -6.71 -6.59 1.52
C VAL A 173 -6.92 -8.07 1.20
N GLY A 174 -8.08 -8.43 0.65
CA GLY A 174 -8.44 -9.82 0.37
C GLY A 174 -9.64 -10.31 1.17
N SER A 175 -9.89 -11.61 1.13
CA SER A 175 -10.98 -12.24 1.88
C SER A 175 -10.60 -12.44 3.36
N PRO A 176 -11.55 -12.26 4.30
CA PRO A 176 -11.26 -12.43 5.73
C PRO A 176 -10.82 -13.85 6.13
N ASP A 177 -11.16 -14.86 5.34
CA ASP A 177 -10.74 -16.25 5.54
C ASP A 177 -9.34 -16.56 4.96
N GLY A 178 -8.69 -15.58 4.32
CA GLY A 178 -7.34 -15.70 3.76
C GLY A 178 -7.25 -16.46 2.43
N ASN A 179 -8.38 -16.93 1.87
CA ASN A 179 -8.39 -17.68 0.61
C ASN A 179 -8.05 -16.81 -0.62
N VAL A 180 -8.40 -15.53 -0.57
CA VAL A 180 -8.07 -14.54 -1.60
C VAL A 180 -7.16 -13.49 -0.97
N ALA A 181 -5.91 -13.40 -1.41
CA ALA A 181 -4.99 -12.36 -0.96
C ALA A 181 -5.08 -11.14 -1.88
N GLY A 182 -5.42 -9.98 -1.30
CA GLY A 182 -5.30 -8.68 -1.98
C GLY A 182 -3.85 -8.18 -1.94
N TYR A 183 -3.53 -7.20 -2.79
CA TYR A 183 -2.16 -6.70 -2.94
C TYR A 183 -1.56 -6.14 -1.64
N LEU A 184 -2.38 -5.54 -0.75
CA LEU A 184 -1.93 -5.04 0.55
C LEU A 184 -1.54 -6.17 1.49
N MET A 185 -2.28 -7.28 1.47
CA MET A 185 -1.95 -8.44 2.29
C MET A 185 -0.70 -9.14 1.76
N THR A 186 -0.56 -9.27 0.44
CA THR A 186 0.68 -9.77 -0.19
C THR A 186 1.89 -8.89 0.19
N LEU A 187 1.76 -7.57 0.10
CA LEU A 187 2.82 -6.63 0.49
C LEU A 187 3.16 -6.74 1.98
N LEU A 188 2.15 -6.82 2.86
CA LEU A 188 2.35 -6.98 4.30
C LEU A 188 3.12 -8.26 4.64
N VAL A 189 2.71 -9.41 4.11
CA VAL A 189 3.39 -10.69 4.35
C VAL A 189 4.82 -10.67 3.80
N THR A 190 5.03 -10.03 2.64
CA THR A 190 6.36 -9.90 2.04
C THR A 190 7.26 -8.99 2.87
N LEU A 191 6.71 -7.91 3.44
CA LEU A 191 7.42 -7.00 4.35
C LEU A 191 7.86 -7.71 5.65
N GLU A 192 6.95 -8.50 6.23
CA GLU A 192 7.26 -9.33 7.41
C GLU A 192 8.39 -10.35 7.09
N GLY A 193 8.33 -10.96 5.90
CA GLY A 193 9.36 -11.84 5.38
C GLY A 193 10.72 -11.16 5.23
N LEU A 194 10.75 -9.97 4.61
CA LEU A 194 11.95 -9.14 4.49
C LEU A 194 12.57 -8.84 5.86
N ALA A 195 11.76 -8.43 6.84
CA ALA A 195 12.24 -8.11 8.18
C ALA A 195 12.81 -9.35 8.91
N ALA A 196 12.19 -10.51 8.75
CA ALA A 196 12.69 -11.76 9.31
C ALA A 196 14.01 -12.21 8.66
N GLU A 197 14.14 -12.02 7.36
CA GLU A 197 15.34 -12.35 6.61
C GLU A 197 16.52 -11.44 6.96
N LEU A 198 16.33 -10.12 6.88
CA LEU A 198 17.39 -9.15 7.23
C LEU A 198 17.85 -9.30 8.68
N GLY A 199 16.92 -9.65 9.60
CA GLY A 199 17.24 -9.93 10.99
C GLY A 199 18.18 -11.13 11.19
N LYS A 200 18.15 -12.12 10.29
CA LYS A 200 19.11 -13.24 10.30
C LYS A 200 20.40 -12.86 9.57
N TRP A 201 20.25 -12.16 8.45
CA TRP A 201 21.35 -11.76 7.58
C TRP A 201 22.40 -10.90 8.31
N LEU A 202 21.94 -9.97 9.15
CA LEU A 202 22.79 -8.98 9.84
C LEU A 202 23.77 -9.58 10.86
N ILE A 203 23.55 -10.81 11.32
CA ILE A 203 24.37 -11.45 12.38
C ILE A 203 25.83 -11.61 11.95
N GLN A 204 26.06 -11.78 10.65
CA GLN A 204 27.38 -12.03 10.07
C GLN A 204 28.00 -10.76 9.45
N GLU A 205 27.42 -9.60 9.73
CA GLU A 205 27.81 -8.35 9.09
C GLU A 205 28.67 -7.46 10.00
N PRO A 206 29.54 -6.62 9.41
CA PRO A 206 30.25 -5.59 10.15
C PRO A 206 29.28 -4.64 10.90
N PRO A 207 29.70 -4.01 12.01
CA PRO A 207 28.82 -3.21 12.85
C PRO A 207 28.00 -2.14 12.11
N GLU A 208 28.61 -1.41 11.18
CA GLU A 208 27.93 -0.35 10.42
C GLU A 208 26.81 -0.90 9.52
N THR A 209 27.11 -1.96 8.77
CA THR A 209 26.13 -2.66 7.93
C THR A 209 25.04 -3.31 8.79
N ALA A 210 25.41 -3.93 9.91
CA ALA A 210 24.47 -4.54 10.83
C ALA A 210 23.51 -3.52 11.43
N GLU A 211 23.98 -2.30 11.74
CA GLU A 211 23.12 -1.20 12.19
C GLU A 211 22.09 -0.80 11.11
N MET A 212 22.52 -0.64 9.85
CA MET A 212 21.60 -0.32 8.74
C MET A 212 20.51 -1.38 8.55
N ALA A 213 20.91 -2.66 8.58
CA ALA A 213 19.98 -3.77 8.52
C ALA A 213 19.02 -3.77 9.72
N GLN A 214 19.54 -3.57 10.93
CA GLN A 214 18.74 -3.55 12.14
C GLN A 214 17.69 -2.43 12.13
N ARG A 215 18.04 -1.22 11.68
CA ARG A 215 17.07 -0.12 11.53
C ARG A 215 16.04 -0.40 10.45
N THR A 216 16.44 -1.02 9.34
CA THR A 216 15.51 -1.48 8.31
C THR A 216 14.50 -2.48 8.88
N VAL A 217 14.98 -3.46 9.65
CA VAL A 217 14.13 -4.45 10.33
C VAL A 217 13.17 -3.77 11.30
N THR A 218 13.64 -2.81 12.10
CA THR A 218 12.81 -2.05 13.03
C THR A 218 11.70 -1.29 12.30
N ALA A 219 12.05 -0.55 11.23
CA ALA A 219 11.08 0.19 10.43
C ALA A 219 10.04 -0.74 9.76
N ALA A 220 10.49 -1.85 9.18
CA ALA A 220 9.62 -2.82 8.51
C ALA A 220 8.64 -3.47 9.50
N ARG A 221 9.12 -3.86 10.69
CA ARG A 221 8.28 -4.43 11.75
C ARG A 221 7.27 -3.42 12.29
N GLY A 222 7.69 -2.18 12.55
CA GLY A 222 6.79 -1.12 13.02
C GLY A 222 5.67 -0.83 12.01
N ALA A 223 6.02 -0.71 10.72
CA ALA A 223 5.03 -0.54 9.65
C ALA A 223 4.06 -1.73 9.56
N ALA A 224 4.58 -2.96 9.62
CA ALA A 224 3.77 -4.18 9.58
C ALA A 224 2.83 -4.28 10.80
N GLU A 225 3.29 -3.94 12.00
CA GLU A 225 2.50 -3.97 13.23
C GLU A 225 1.31 -2.98 13.17
N LEU A 226 1.56 -1.75 12.70
CA LEU A 226 0.50 -0.77 12.50
C LEU A 226 -0.51 -1.24 11.44
N ALA A 227 -0.04 -1.79 10.32
CA ALA A 227 -0.91 -2.38 9.29
C ALA A 227 -1.76 -3.54 9.84
N ARG A 228 -1.18 -4.42 10.66
CA ARG A 228 -1.86 -5.53 11.33
C ARG A 228 -2.95 -5.05 12.29
N THR A 229 -2.81 -3.87 12.89
CA THR A 229 -3.85 -3.29 13.75
C THR A 229 -5.11 -2.95 12.95
N HIS A 230 -4.96 -2.38 11.76
CA HIS A 230 -6.09 -2.13 10.86
C HIS A 230 -6.69 -3.43 10.30
N LEU A 231 -5.85 -4.43 9.98
CA LEU A 231 -6.33 -5.75 9.54
C LEU A 231 -7.21 -6.41 10.61
N LYS A 232 -6.78 -6.42 11.88
CA LYS A 232 -7.57 -6.97 12.99
C LYS A 232 -8.94 -6.30 13.11
N ALA A 233 -9.04 -5.00 12.88
CA ALA A 233 -10.32 -4.29 12.89
C ALA A 233 -11.23 -4.73 11.74
N LEU A 234 -10.68 -4.95 10.54
CA LEU A 234 -11.41 -5.52 9.40
C LEU A 234 -11.92 -6.93 9.72
N ASP A 235 -11.07 -7.79 10.28
CA ASP A 235 -11.43 -9.15 10.67
C ASP A 235 -12.51 -9.17 11.75
N GLN A 236 -12.44 -8.26 12.73
CA GLN A 236 -13.45 -8.15 13.78
C GLN A 236 -14.84 -7.83 13.23
N MET A 237 -14.93 -6.95 12.22
CA MET A 237 -16.19 -6.65 11.53
C MET A 237 -16.68 -7.87 10.75
N ALA A 238 -15.80 -8.58 10.05
CA ALA A 238 -16.17 -9.78 9.29
C ALA A 238 -16.58 -10.97 10.18
N ASN A 239 -16.04 -11.08 11.39
CA ASN A 239 -16.37 -12.15 12.34
C ASN A 239 -17.65 -11.87 13.15
N ASN A 240 -18.20 -10.66 13.09
CA ASN A 240 -19.41 -10.27 13.80
C ASN A 240 -20.34 -9.46 12.88
N MET A 241 -20.80 -10.06 11.78
CA MET A 241 -21.40 -9.33 10.65
C MET A 241 -22.79 -8.72 10.93
N ALA A 242 -23.46 -9.09 12.03
CA ALA A 242 -24.81 -8.59 12.33
C ALA A 242 -24.84 -7.06 12.42
N GLU A 243 -24.05 -6.45 13.30
CA GLU A 243 -24.07 -4.99 13.47
C GLU A 243 -23.50 -4.25 12.24
N PRO A 244 -22.36 -4.68 11.65
CA PRO A 244 -21.83 -4.06 10.45
C PRO A 244 -22.79 -4.07 9.26
N LEU A 245 -23.57 -5.14 9.08
CA LEU A 245 -24.58 -5.20 8.02
C LEU A 245 -25.85 -4.41 8.34
N ARG A 246 -26.16 -4.17 9.62
CA ARG A 246 -27.27 -3.32 10.04
C ARG A 246 -26.96 -1.84 9.82
N ASP A 247 -25.84 -1.35 10.35
CA ASP A 247 -25.34 0.03 10.21
C ASP A 247 -24.27 0.11 9.11
N PHE A 248 -24.66 -0.23 7.88
CA PHE A 248 -23.68 -0.39 6.81
C PHE A 248 -23.06 0.93 6.35
N ASP A 249 -23.77 2.05 6.38
CA ASP A 249 -23.23 3.33 5.91
C ASP A 249 -22.03 3.77 6.79
N ASN A 250 -22.09 3.51 8.08
CA ASN A 250 -20.98 3.71 9.01
C ASN A 250 -19.89 2.65 8.82
N THR A 251 -20.29 1.40 8.63
CA THR A 251 -19.36 0.29 8.35
C THR A 251 -18.54 0.54 7.10
N GLU A 252 -19.15 1.01 6.02
CA GLU A 252 -18.49 1.32 4.77
C GLU A 252 -17.40 2.39 4.98
N LYS A 253 -17.69 3.43 5.78
CA LYS A 253 -16.69 4.45 6.16
C LYS A 253 -15.54 3.84 6.95
N LYS A 254 -15.82 2.93 7.89
CA LYS A 254 -14.79 2.22 8.66
C LYS A 254 -13.95 1.29 7.78
N LEU A 255 -14.57 0.53 6.88
CA LEU A 255 -13.87 -0.31 5.90
C LEU A 255 -12.92 0.53 5.06
N LYS A 256 -13.41 1.64 4.48
CA LYS A 256 -12.58 2.59 3.74
C LYS A 256 -11.42 3.09 4.59
N HIS A 257 -11.70 3.56 5.80
CA HIS A 257 -10.69 4.07 6.73
C HIS A 257 -9.58 3.04 7.01
N HIS A 258 -9.92 1.81 7.41
CA HIS A 258 -8.94 0.79 7.75
C HIS A 258 -8.12 0.34 6.53
N VAL A 259 -8.74 0.20 5.35
CA VAL A 259 -8.02 -0.15 4.11
C VAL A 259 -7.05 0.96 3.69
N GLU A 260 -7.48 2.23 3.74
CA GLU A 260 -6.63 3.37 3.39
C GLU A 260 -5.47 3.56 4.37
N HIS A 261 -5.70 3.36 5.67
CA HIS A 261 -4.63 3.43 6.67
C HIS A 261 -3.67 2.26 6.55
N MET A 262 -4.15 1.03 6.31
CA MET A 262 -3.28 -0.10 6.01
C MET A 262 -2.38 0.22 4.80
N ALA A 263 -2.95 0.77 3.72
CA ALA A 263 -2.19 1.16 2.54
C ALA A 263 -1.14 2.24 2.84
N LEU A 264 -1.46 3.20 3.72
CA LEU A 264 -0.52 4.23 4.18
C LEU A 264 0.65 3.63 4.98
N MET A 265 0.37 2.71 5.90
CA MET A 265 1.41 2.11 6.77
C MET A 265 2.50 1.39 5.99
N ILE A 266 2.13 0.75 4.87
CA ILE A 266 3.05 -0.04 4.05
C ILE A 266 3.45 0.67 2.74
N ASP A 267 3.12 1.96 2.58
CA ASP A 267 3.43 2.71 1.36
C ASP A 267 4.94 2.91 1.15
N GLY A 268 5.40 2.61 -0.06
CA GLY A 268 6.81 2.71 -0.47
C GLY A 268 7.67 1.49 -0.16
N TRP A 269 7.17 0.50 0.58
CA TRP A 269 7.94 -0.71 0.91
C TRP A 269 8.16 -1.66 -0.28
N GLN A 270 7.27 -1.65 -1.27
CA GLN A 270 7.41 -2.50 -2.47
C GLN A 270 8.76 -2.28 -3.16
N ARG A 271 9.24 -1.04 -3.23
CA ARG A 271 10.53 -0.73 -3.87
C ARG A 271 11.71 -1.32 -3.09
N VAL A 272 11.67 -1.21 -1.76
CA VAL A 272 12.69 -1.78 -0.87
C VAL A 272 12.75 -3.31 -1.03
N ILE A 273 11.57 -3.94 -1.05
CA ILE A 273 11.42 -5.39 -1.27
C ILE A 273 11.97 -5.80 -2.64
N ASP A 274 11.60 -5.08 -3.70
CA ASP A 274 12.05 -5.37 -5.07
C ASP A 274 13.58 -5.24 -5.19
N MET A 275 14.17 -4.21 -4.59
CA MET A 275 15.62 -4.02 -4.54
C MET A 275 16.33 -5.17 -3.81
N TRP A 276 15.85 -5.50 -2.60
CA TRP A 276 16.44 -6.60 -1.82
C TRP A 276 16.32 -7.94 -2.58
N ASN A 277 15.16 -8.25 -3.15
CA ASN A 277 14.94 -9.48 -3.90
C ASN A 277 15.89 -9.62 -5.11
N ALA A 278 16.20 -8.51 -5.79
CA ALA A 278 17.15 -8.51 -6.90
C ALA A 278 18.59 -8.79 -6.43
N ALA A 279 18.99 -8.23 -5.29
CA ALA A 279 20.33 -8.38 -4.73
C ALA A 279 20.53 -9.69 -3.93
N ARG A 280 19.44 -10.30 -3.45
CA ARG A 280 19.43 -11.47 -2.56
C ARG A 280 20.24 -12.65 -3.08
N ALA A 281 20.18 -12.91 -4.39
CA ALA A 281 20.90 -14.01 -5.03
C ALA A 281 22.37 -13.67 -5.34
N GLY A 282 22.78 -12.42 -5.18
CA GLY A 282 24.15 -11.96 -5.39
C GLY A 282 25.07 -12.26 -4.21
N ASP A 283 26.32 -11.82 -4.35
CA ASP A 283 27.30 -11.92 -3.28
C ASP A 283 27.01 -10.93 -2.13
N ARG A 284 27.73 -11.10 -1.02
CA ARG A 284 27.60 -10.24 0.16
C ARG A 284 27.93 -8.78 -0.14
N PHE A 285 28.78 -8.50 -1.13
CA PHE A 285 29.11 -7.12 -1.50
C PHE A 285 27.89 -6.44 -2.13
N LEU A 286 27.25 -7.06 -3.13
CA LEU A 286 26.03 -6.54 -3.76
C LEU A 286 24.89 -6.37 -2.76
N GLN A 287 24.74 -7.30 -1.82
CA GLN A 287 23.72 -7.21 -0.77
C GLN A 287 23.94 -6.00 0.15
N ARG A 288 25.19 -5.74 0.56
CA ARG A 288 25.58 -4.58 1.37
C ARG A 288 25.34 -3.28 0.63
N ASP A 289 25.78 -3.24 -0.62
CA ASP A 289 25.63 -2.08 -1.51
C ASP A 289 24.14 -1.72 -1.67
N THR A 290 23.31 -2.73 -1.93
CA THR A 290 21.86 -2.56 -2.07
C THR A 290 21.19 -2.09 -0.78
N LEU A 291 21.60 -2.65 0.37
CA LEU A 291 21.14 -2.22 1.68
C LEU A 291 21.47 -0.75 1.94
N GLU A 292 22.70 -0.32 1.66
CA GLU A 292 23.13 1.07 1.83
C GLU A 292 22.24 2.03 1.05
N ILE A 293 21.90 1.70 -0.21
CA ILE A 293 21.04 2.52 -1.07
C ILE A 293 19.65 2.67 -0.46
N PHE A 294 18.94 1.57 -0.14
CA PHE A 294 17.56 1.71 0.32
C PHE A 294 17.44 2.13 1.79
N ALA A 295 18.45 1.88 2.64
CA ALA A 295 18.41 2.25 4.06
C ALA A 295 18.25 3.77 4.25
N GLN A 296 18.82 4.55 3.33
CA GLN A 296 18.72 6.02 3.30
C GLN A 296 17.33 6.51 2.90
N HIS A 297 16.52 5.64 2.30
CA HIS A 297 15.22 6.00 1.71
C HIS A 297 14.08 5.13 2.21
N LEU A 298 14.27 4.45 3.36
CA LEU A 298 13.20 3.69 3.99
C LEU A 298 11.96 4.56 4.18
N PRO A 299 10.77 4.00 3.97
CA PRO A 299 9.52 4.64 4.34
C PRO A 299 9.49 5.08 5.81
N ILE A 300 9.48 6.40 6.04
CA ILE A 300 9.18 6.96 7.37
C ILE A 300 7.71 7.35 7.38
N LEU A 301 6.99 6.80 8.36
CA LEU A 301 5.59 7.14 8.57
C LEU A 301 5.46 8.53 9.23
N PRO A 302 4.45 9.31 8.83
CA PRO A 302 4.23 10.63 9.41
C PRO A 302 3.71 10.52 10.86
N GLU A 303 3.91 11.55 11.68
CA GLU A 303 3.57 11.54 13.11
C GLU A 303 2.11 11.18 13.37
N GLU A 304 1.21 11.69 12.51
CA GLU A 304 -0.23 11.44 12.62
C GLU A 304 -0.60 9.96 12.39
N ALA A 305 0.27 9.21 11.71
CA ALA A 305 0.07 7.80 11.38
C ALA A 305 0.64 6.83 12.42
N VAL A 306 1.58 7.27 13.27
CA VAL A 306 2.37 6.36 14.13
C VAL A 306 1.91 6.33 15.59
N GLY A 307 1.00 7.23 15.98
CA GLY A 307 0.40 7.24 17.32
C GLY A 307 1.47 7.30 18.42
N GLY A 308 1.53 6.28 19.29
CA GLY A 308 2.50 6.22 20.39
C GLY A 308 3.95 5.88 19.99
N GLN A 309 4.23 5.61 18.71
CA GLN A 309 5.56 5.16 18.25
C GLN A 309 6.46 6.31 17.74
N VAL A 310 6.12 7.58 17.98
CA VAL A 310 6.83 8.76 17.43
C VAL A 310 8.34 8.69 17.63
N GLU A 311 8.81 8.43 18.85
CA GLU A 311 10.24 8.40 19.18
C GLU A 311 11.04 7.37 18.35
N MET A 312 10.44 6.21 18.08
CA MET A 312 11.07 5.18 17.24
C MET A 312 11.26 5.69 15.81
N TRP A 313 10.24 6.32 15.23
CA TRP A 313 10.27 6.84 13.86
C TRP A 313 11.17 8.07 13.72
N GLU A 314 11.25 8.92 14.73
CA GLU A 314 12.23 10.01 14.80
C GLU A 314 13.66 9.49 14.83
N THR A 315 13.94 8.47 15.66
CA THR A 315 15.28 7.85 15.73
C THR A 315 15.68 7.22 14.40
N LEU A 316 14.73 6.62 13.67
CA LEU A 316 14.95 6.11 12.32
C LEU A 316 15.31 7.22 11.35
N ARG A 317 14.57 8.34 11.36
CA ARG A 317 14.85 9.52 10.53
C ARG A 317 16.24 10.11 10.80
N GLN A 318 16.64 10.22 12.07
CA GLN A 318 17.98 10.68 12.45
C GLN A 318 19.07 9.76 11.88
N SER A 319 18.85 8.44 11.93
CA SER A 319 19.78 7.45 11.38
C SER A 319 19.93 7.61 9.85
N GLN A 320 18.81 7.77 9.13
CA GLN A 320 18.83 8.03 7.68
C GLN A 320 19.57 9.31 7.32
N THR A 321 19.31 10.38 8.08
CA THR A 321 19.96 11.68 7.87
C THR A 321 21.47 11.55 8.00
N ARG A 322 21.94 10.79 9.01
CA ARG A 322 23.36 10.54 9.22
C ARG A 322 23.98 9.77 8.05
N TRP A 323 23.33 8.70 7.58
CA TRP A 323 23.84 7.88 6.48
C TRP A 323 23.83 8.60 5.12
N GLY A 324 22.81 9.41 4.84
CA GLY A 324 22.76 10.21 3.61
C GLY A 324 23.90 11.22 3.48
N ARG A 325 24.48 11.66 4.60
CA ARG A 325 25.67 12.54 4.58
C ARG A 325 26.95 11.81 4.20
N THR A 326 27.06 10.53 4.54
CA THR A 326 28.29 9.74 4.43
C THR A 326 28.30 8.74 3.28
N SER A 327 27.15 8.50 2.64
CA SER A 327 27.03 7.48 1.59
C SER A 327 27.69 7.86 0.27
N GLN A 328 28.19 6.84 -0.43
CA GLN A 328 28.70 6.92 -1.79
C GLN A 328 27.57 6.92 -2.84
N HIS A 329 26.36 6.48 -2.48
CA HIS A 329 25.21 6.30 -3.39
C HIS A 329 24.25 7.48 -3.42
N ARG A 330 24.78 8.69 -3.59
CA ARG A 330 23.93 9.87 -3.59
C ARG A 330 23.15 9.97 -4.89
N ILE A 331 21.82 10.12 -4.79
CA ILE A 331 20.90 10.26 -5.93
C ILE A 331 21.24 11.48 -6.82
N ASP A 332 22.02 12.43 -6.32
CA ASP A 332 22.36 13.67 -6.99
C ASP A 332 23.65 13.66 -7.82
N SER A 333 24.40 12.56 -7.84
CA SER A 333 25.66 12.47 -8.59
C SER A 333 25.47 12.81 -10.07
N ASP A 334 24.27 12.52 -10.60
CA ASP A 334 23.93 12.63 -12.01
C ASP A 334 23.08 13.88 -12.33
N LEU A 335 22.80 14.74 -11.32
CA LEU A 335 22.04 15.98 -11.54
C LEU A 335 22.93 17.06 -12.17
N ASP A 336 22.47 17.62 -13.28
CA ASP A 336 23.09 18.77 -13.94
C ASP A 336 22.98 20.05 -13.09
N GLN A 337 23.83 21.03 -13.39
CA GLN A 337 23.93 22.27 -12.60
C GLN A 337 22.66 23.13 -12.67
N ASP A 338 21.98 23.18 -13.81
CA ASP A 338 20.74 23.95 -13.97
C ASP A 338 19.63 23.36 -13.09
N THR A 339 19.50 22.04 -13.07
CA THR A 339 18.59 21.33 -12.16
C THR A 339 18.91 21.66 -10.70
N LYS A 340 20.20 21.60 -10.30
CA LYS A 340 20.65 21.96 -8.93
C LYS A 340 20.29 23.40 -8.55
N ASP A 341 20.49 24.35 -9.47
CA ASP A 341 20.19 25.76 -9.23
C ASP A 341 18.69 25.99 -9.05
N LYS A 342 17.84 25.35 -9.87
CA LYS A 342 16.38 25.38 -9.70
C LYS A 342 15.95 24.81 -8.35
N LEU A 343 16.57 23.71 -7.93
CA LEU A 343 16.26 23.03 -6.68
C LEU A 343 16.60 23.85 -5.43
N SER A 344 17.61 24.70 -5.51
CA SER A 344 18.06 25.56 -4.39
C SER A 344 16.98 26.51 -3.87
N GLN A 345 15.94 26.77 -4.66
CA GLN A 345 14.84 27.69 -4.34
C GLN A 345 13.75 27.05 -3.47
N PHE A 346 13.72 25.72 -3.36
CA PHE A 346 12.67 25.01 -2.64
C PHE A 346 13.03 24.76 -1.17
N ARG A 347 11.99 24.74 -0.33
CA ARG A 347 12.11 24.40 1.08
C ARG A 347 12.66 22.98 1.24
N LYS A 348 13.50 22.81 2.25
CA LYS A 348 14.01 21.52 2.71
C LYS A 348 13.42 21.19 4.07
N GLU A 349 13.05 19.93 4.26
CA GLU A 349 12.57 19.36 5.52
C GLU A 349 13.56 18.31 6.04
N PRO A 350 13.76 18.21 7.36
CA PRO A 350 14.63 17.20 7.95
C PRO A 350 14.09 15.76 7.81
#